data_AF-H1VQD0-F1
#
_entry.id   AF-H1VQD0-F1
#
_cell.length_a   1.000
_cell.length_b   1.000
_cell.length_c   1.000
_cell.angle_alpha   90.00
_cell.angle_beta   90.00
_cell.angle_gamma   90.00
#
_symmetry.space_group_name_H-M   'P 1'
#
loop_
_entity.id
_entity.type
_entity.pdbx_description
1 polymer ?
#
loop_
_entity_poly.entity_id
_entity_poly.type
_entity_poly.pdbx_seq_one_letter_code
_entity_poly.pdbx_strand_id
1 'polypeptide(L)'
;MSVPHPLCPLSGAEIQAAAQLIQTSWPTSVSLRFKVVTLSEPAKAELAPYLDAKDKGLSPTQPDRRAFLAYYVRGTDLFHEAIVNLTSGKVESNIKLGANVHGNVDYDEAQMVEKIALEDPKVLAEIKKLELPEGAVVCADPWIYGTCFDSPWSSDERLD
;
A
#
# COMPACT_ATOMS: atom_id res chain seq x y z
N MET A 1 -11.80 28.27 3.46
CA MET A 1 -10.73 27.28 3.66
C MET A 1 -9.67 27.57 2.62
N SER A 2 -8.39 27.75 2.99
CA SER A 2 -7.34 27.96 2.00
C SER A 2 -7.21 26.72 1.14
N VAL A 3 -7.16 26.89 -0.18
CA VAL A 3 -6.97 25.75 -1.07
C VAL A 3 -5.56 25.18 -0.82
N PRO A 4 -5.43 23.89 -0.45
CA PRO A 4 -4.15 23.31 -0.11
C PRO A 4 -3.19 23.39 -1.30
N HIS A 5 -1.90 23.51 -1.00
CA HIS A 5 -0.87 23.51 -2.04
C HIS A 5 -0.97 22.21 -2.85
N PRO A 6 -0.73 22.21 -4.18
CA PRO A 6 -0.83 20.99 -4.98
C PRO A 6 0.04 19.84 -4.49
N LEU A 7 1.18 20.15 -3.85
CA LEU A 7 2.10 19.18 -3.22
C LEU A 7 1.79 18.89 -1.73
N CYS A 8 0.72 19.43 -1.16
CA CYS A 8 0.31 19.06 0.19
C CYS A 8 -0.16 17.59 0.18
N PRO A 9 0.23 16.80 1.20
CA PRO A 9 -0.27 15.43 1.38
C PRO A 9 -1.79 15.36 1.33
N LEU A 10 -2.31 14.17 1.01
CA LEU A 10 -3.75 13.93 1.05
C LEU A 10 -4.27 14.11 2.48
N SER A 11 -5.40 14.79 2.59
CA SER A 11 -6.18 14.86 3.81
C SER A 11 -6.90 13.54 4.08
N GLY A 12 -7.33 13.31 5.34
CA GLY A 12 -8.09 12.10 5.68
C GLY A 12 -9.37 11.93 4.86
N ALA A 13 -10.05 13.03 4.52
CA ALA A 13 -11.24 13.00 3.66
C ALA A 13 -10.92 12.59 2.21
N GLU A 14 -9.79 13.07 1.68
CA GLU A 14 -9.32 12.69 0.34
C GLU A 14 -8.90 11.23 0.26
N ILE A 15 -8.23 10.72 1.30
CA ILE A 15 -7.86 9.30 1.41
C ILE A 15 -9.12 8.42 1.40
N GLN A 16 -10.14 8.79 2.20
CA GLN A 16 -11.41 8.06 2.25
C GLN A 16 -12.15 8.12 0.91
N ALA A 17 -12.20 9.29 0.26
CA ALA A 17 -12.82 9.46 -1.05
C ALA A 17 -12.13 8.62 -2.13
N ALA A 18 -10.79 8.61 -2.15
CA ALA A 18 -10.00 7.79 -3.08
C ALA A 18 -10.32 6.29 -2.90
N ALA A 19 -10.31 5.81 -1.65
CA ALA A 19 -10.61 4.41 -1.34
C ALA A 19 -12.04 4.02 -1.73
N GLN A 20 -13.01 4.90 -1.48
CA GLN A 20 -14.41 4.68 -1.87
C GLN A 20 -14.57 4.59 -3.39
N LEU A 21 -13.93 5.47 -4.15
CA LEU A 21 -14.01 5.42 -5.63
C LEU A 21 -13.49 4.08 -6.18
N ILE A 22 -12.39 3.57 -5.64
CA ILE A 22 -11.90 2.23 -6.01
C ILE A 22 -12.86 1.14 -5.54
N GLN A 23 -13.37 1.18 -4.31
CA GLN A 23 -14.34 0.21 -3.82
C GLN A 23 -15.60 0.13 -4.70
N THR A 24 -16.12 1.28 -5.18
CA THR A 24 -17.28 1.30 -6.08
C THR A 24 -17.01 0.68 -7.45
N SER A 25 -15.73 0.52 -7.83
CA SER A 25 -15.35 -0.17 -9.06
C SER A 25 -15.40 -1.69 -8.93
N TRP A 26 -15.56 -2.21 -7.71
CA TRP A 26 -15.63 -3.63 -7.41
C TRP A 26 -17.03 -4.03 -6.90
N PRO A 27 -17.44 -5.31 -7.07
CA PRO A 27 -18.66 -5.83 -6.45
C PRO A 27 -18.61 -5.69 -4.92
N THR A 28 -19.76 -5.50 -4.28
CA THR A 28 -19.87 -5.33 -2.82
C THR A 28 -19.43 -6.56 -2.02
N SER A 29 -19.36 -7.74 -2.64
CA SER A 29 -18.82 -8.97 -2.04
C SER A 29 -17.29 -8.98 -1.97
N VAL A 30 -16.61 -8.11 -2.72
CA VAL A 30 -15.15 -8.05 -2.78
C VAL A 30 -14.64 -7.09 -1.71
N SER A 31 -13.77 -7.61 -0.85
CA SER A 31 -13.08 -6.79 0.15
C SER A 31 -11.67 -6.47 -0.34
N LEU A 32 -11.27 -5.20 -0.20
CA LEU A 32 -9.95 -4.73 -0.61
C LEU A 32 -9.05 -4.53 0.61
N ARG A 33 -7.75 -4.69 0.42
CA ARG A 33 -6.71 -4.32 1.39
C ARG A 33 -5.79 -3.29 0.74
N PHE A 34 -5.94 -2.04 1.16
CA PHE A 34 -5.09 -0.95 0.67
C PHE A 34 -3.74 -0.98 1.37
N LYS A 35 -2.69 -1.05 0.56
CA LYS A 35 -1.29 -1.01 1.00
C LYS A 35 -0.77 0.41 1.06
N VAL A 36 -1.13 1.19 0.03
CA VAL A 36 -0.70 2.58 -0.13
C VAL A 36 -1.89 3.40 -0.61
N VAL A 37 -2.08 4.57 -0.01
CA VAL A 37 -2.91 5.65 -0.56
C VAL A 37 -2.12 6.94 -0.37
N THR A 38 -1.62 7.50 -1.46
CA THR A 38 -0.75 8.69 -1.41
C THR A 38 -1.10 9.67 -2.53
N LEU A 39 -0.61 10.90 -2.39
CA LEU A 39 -0.74 11.91 -3.43
C LEU A 39 0.01 11.44 -4.68
N SER A 40 -0.68 11.41 -5.81
CA SER A 40 -0.02 11.33 -7.11
C SER A 40 0.28 12.77 -7.53
N GLU A 41 1.57 13.13 -7.46
CA GLU A 41 2.00 14.51 -7.71
C GLU A 41 1.62 14.94 -9.14
N PRO A 42 1.17 16.20 -9.34
CA PRO A 42 0.91 16.72 -10.67
C PRO A 42 2.16 16.65 -11.54
N ALA A 43 1.98 16.40 -12.83
CA ALA A 43 3.10 16.39 -13.77
C ALA A 43 3.85 17.71 -13.72
N LYS A 44 5.18 17.68 -13.83
CA LYS A 44 6.02 18.88 -13.81
C LYS A 44 5.58 19.93 -14.83
N ALA A 45 5.07 19.50 -15.99
CA ALA A 45 4.55 20.36 -17.05
C ALA A 45 3.31 21.17 -16.62
N GLU A 46 2.51 20.67 -15.69
CA GLU A 46 1.34 21.36 -15.12
C GLU A 46 1.71 22.18 -13.87
N LEU A 47 2.61 21.63 -13.05
CA LEU A 47 3.00 22.24 -11.78
C LEU A 47 3.91 23.47 -11.95
N ALA A 48 4.90 23.42 -12.85
CA ALA A 48 5.85 24.52 -13.02
C ALA A 48 5.17 25.85 -13.42
N PRO A 49 4.25 25.87 -14.42
CA PRO A 49 3.50 27.09 -14.74
C PRO A 49 2.63 27.60 -13.59
N TYR A 50 2.04 26.70 -12.80
CA TYR A 50 1.27 27.06 -11.61
C TYR A 50 2.14 27.77 -10.57
N LEU A 51 3.35 27.25 -10.30
CA LEU A 51 4.28 27.86 -9.36
C LEU A 51 4.79 29.21 -9.86
N ASP A 52 5.22 29.30 -11.12
CA ASP A 52 5.69 30.55 -11.72
C ASP A 52 4.62 31.66 -11.69
N ALA A 53 3.36 31.30 -11.94
CA ALA A 53 2.25 32.24 -11.88
C ALA A 53 1.97 32.70 -10.43
N LYS A 54 2.02 31.77 -9.47
CA LYS A 54 1.84 32.09 -8.05
C LYS A 54 2.95 32.99 -7.51
N ASP A 55 4.19 32.76 -7.90
CA ASP A 55 5.35 33.59 -7.52
C ASP A 55 5.24 35.02 -8.08
N LYS A 56 4.58 35.18 -9.23
CA LYS A 56 4.25 36.48 -9.83
C LYS A 56 3.02 37.16 -9.20
N GLY A 57 2.42 36.55 -8.17
CA GLY A 57 1.20 37.05 -7.53
C GLY A 57 -0.06 36.88 -8.36
N LEU A 58 -0.04 36.03 -9.39
CA LEU A 58 -1.23 35.68 -10.16
C LEU A 58 -2.02 34.58 -9.44
N SER A 59 -3.29 34.42 -9.84
CA SER A 59 -4.18 33.36 -9.36
C SER A 59 -4.38 32.29 -10.45
N PRO A 60 -3.40 31.38 -10.66
CA PRO A 60 -3.52 30.32 -11.65
C PRO A 60 -4.57 29.28 -11.23
N THR A 61 -5.15 28.59 -12.23
CA THR A 61 -5.97 27.40 -12.00
C THR A 61 -5.13 26.32 -11.31
N GLN A 62 -5.67 25.69 -10.27
CA GLN A 62 -4.96 24.59 -9.62
C GLN A 62 -4.93 23.34 -10.52
N PRO A 63 -3.80 22.61 -10.54
CA PRO A 63 -3.75 21.28 -11.11
C PRO A 63 -4.73 20.33 -10.42
N ASP A 64 -5.24 19.37 -11.17
CA ASP A 64 -6.09 18.31 -10.63
C ASP A 64 -5.36 17.52 -9.55
N ARG A 65 -6.04 17.26 -8.43
CA ARG A 65 -5.51 16.45 -7.34
C ARG A 65 -5.80 14.99 -7.62
N ARG A 66 -4.75 14.17 -7.62
CA ARG A 66 -4.83 12.74 -7.89
C ARG A 66 -4.29 11.95 -6.71
N ALA A 67 -4.87 10.78 -6.48
CA ALA A 67 -4.39 9.81 -5.51
C ALA A 67 -3.88 8.57 -6.25
N PHE A 68 -2.71 8.11 -5.86
CA PHE A 68 -2.19 6.79 -6.22
C PHE A 68 -2.57 5.79 -5.12
N LEU A 69 -3.07 4.63 -5.53
CA LEU A 69 -3.45 3.55 -4.65
C LEU A 69 -2.78 2.27 -5.09
N ALA A 70 -2.23 1.53 -4.13
CA ALA A 70 -1.80 0.15 -4.32
C ALA A 70 -2.61 -0.74 -3.37
N TYR A 71 -3.23 -1.81 -3.88
CA TYR A 71 -4.13 -2.63 -3.09
C TYR A 71 -4.22 -4.08 -3.57
N TYR A 72 -4.57 -4.96 -2.64
CA TYR A 72 -4.91 -6.35 -2.91
C TYR A 72 -6.41 -6.58 -2.85
N VAL A 73 -6.88 -7.55 -3.63
CA VAL A 73 -8.18 -8.17 -3.41
C VAL A 73 -8.04 -9.24 -2.35
N ARG A 74 -8.72 -9.09 -1.21
CA ARG A 74 -8.60 -10.03 -0.07
C ARG A 74 -9.01 -11.44 -0.48
N GLY A 75 -8.24 -12.42 -0.01
CA GLY A 75 -8.44 -13.84 -0.33
C GLY A 75 -7.88 -14.26 -1.69
N THR A 76 -7.17 -13.37 -2.37
CA THR A 76 -6.47 -13.64 -3.63
C THR A 76 -5.07 -13.02 -3.60
N ASP A 77 -4.25 -13.35 -4.58
CA ASP A 77 -2.93 -12.77 -4.85
C ASP A 77 -3.00 -11.55 -5.79
N LEU A 78 -4.20 -11.09 -6.15
CA LEU A 78 -4.40 -10.06 -7.17
C LEU A 78 -4.00 -8.68 -6.65
N PHE A 79 -2.79 -8.25 -7.00
CA PHE A 79 -2.26 -6.94 -6.70
C PHE A 79 -2.59 -5.92 -7.79
N HIS A 80 -3.02 -4.73 -7.39
CA HIS A 80 -3.43 -3.67 -8.31
C HIS A 80 -2.82 -2.33 -7.93
N GLU A 81 -2.57 -1.52 -8.96
CA GLU A 81 -2.27 -0.10 -8.84
C GLU A 81 -3.34 0.71 -9.54
N ALA A 82 -3.73 1.84 -8.93
CA ALA A 82 -4.76 2.71 -9.47
C ALA A 82 -4.41 4.18 -9.28
N ILE A 83 -4.86 5.01 -10.22
CA ILE A 83 -4.84 6.46 -10.13
C ILE A 83 -6.27 6.96 -10.14
N VAL A 84 -6.61 7.75 -9.13
CA VAL A 84 -7.93 8.35 -8.96
C VAL A 84 -7.81 9.86 -8.97
N ASN A 85 -8.58 10.52 -9.81
CA ASN A 85 -8.70 11.96 -9.83
C ASN A 85 -9.79 12.40 -8.83
N LEU A 86 -9.34 13.05 -7.75
CA LEU A 86 -10.20 13.53 -6.67
C LEU A 86 -10.96 14.80 -7.06
N THR A 87 -10.40 15.60 -7.97
CA THR A 87 -11.07 16.81 -8.49
C THR A 87 -12.29 16.45 -9.34
N SER A 88 -12.17 15.43 -10.21
CA SER A 88 -13.27 14.98 -11.07
C SER A 88 -14.09 13.81 -10.51
N GLY A 89 -13.60 13.15 -9.45
CA GLY A 89 -14.25 11.98 -8.85
C GLY A 89 -14.21 10.74 -9.73
N LYS A 90 -13.15 10.55 -10.52
CA LYS A 90 -13.05 9.46 -11.51
C LYS A 90 -11.81 8.61 -11.28
N VAL A 91 -11.95 7.31 -11.54
CA VAL A 91 -10.81 6.39 -11.65
C VAL A 91 -10.20 6.57 -13.03
N GLU A 92 -8.97 7.10 -13.09
CA GLU A 92 -8.24 7.34 -14.35
C GLU A 92 -7.48 6.08 -14.80
N SER A 93 -6.98 5.29 -13.86
CA SER A 93 -6.36 4.00 -14.13
C SER A 93 -6.63 3.01 -13.00
N ASN A 94 -6.75 1.73 -13.35
CA ASN A 94 -6.81 0.61 -12.41
C ASN A 94 -6.25 -0.63 -13.11
N ILE A 95 -5.04 -1.02 -12.76
CA ILE A 95 -4.23 -2.01 -13.49
C ILE A 95 -3.90 -3.15 -12.53
N LYS A 96 -4.21 -4.38 -12.94
CA LYS A 96 -3.70 -5.58 -12.30
C LYS A 96 -2.21 -5.71 -12.62
N LEU A 97 -1.39 -5.82 -11.59
CA LEU A 97 0.05 -6.02 -11.75
C LEU A 97 0.36 -7.47 -12.13
N GLY A 98 1.50 -7.66 -12.80
CA GLY A 98 1.94 -8.95 -13.32
C GLY A 98 2.41 -9.90 -12.22
N ALA A 99 2.75 -11.12 -12.64
CA ALA A 99 3.42 -12.10 -11.81
C ALA A 99 4.76 -11.53 -11.25
N ASN A 100 5.19 -12.00 -10.08
CA ASN A 100 6.39 -11.53 -9.36
C ASN A 100 6.37 -10.05 -8.90
N VAL A 101 5.19 -9.41 -8.86
CA VAL A 101 5.05 -8.06 -8.29
C VAL A 101 4.25 -8.12 -7.00
N HIS A 102 4.91 -7.79 -5.88
CA HIS A 102 4.31 -7.86 -4.56
C HIS A 102 4.30 -6.47 -3.90
N GLY A 103 3.20 -6.14 -3.24
CA GLY A 103 3.08 -4.94 -2.41
C GLY A 103 3.82 -5.09 -1.09
N ASN A 104 4.00 -3.99 -0.36
CA ASN A 104 4.64 -3.99 0.95
C ASN A 104 3.88 -4.84 1.99
N VAL A 105 4.60 -5.25 3.04
CA VAL A 105 4.02 -5.79 4.28
C VAL A 105 3.24 -4.70 4.99
N ASP A 106 2.06 -5.04 5.49
CA ASP A 106 1.34 -4.22 6.46
C ASP A 106 1.64 -4.71 7.87
N TYR A 107 1.53 -3.82 8.86
CA TYR A 107 1.79 -4.16 10.26
C TYR A 107 0.92 -5.32 10.76
N ASP A 108 -0.37 -5.33 10.38
CA ASP A 108 -1.30 -6.41 10.73
C ASP A 108 -0.86 -7.77 10.16
N GLU A 109 -0.19 -7.78 9.00
CA GLU A 109 0.34 -9.02 8.40
C GLU A 109 1.54 -9.50 9.17
N ALA A 110 2.49 -8.62 9.48
CA ALA A 110 3.65 -8.98 10.29
C ALA A 110 3.20 -9.59 11.63
N GLN A 111 2.27 -8.95 12.35
CA GLN A 111 1.75 -9.50 13.61
C GLN A 111 1.08 -10.87 13.44
N MET A 112 0.36 -11.07 12.32
CA MET A 112 -0.27 -12.35 12.04
C MET A 112 0.77 -13.45 11.77
N VAL A 113 1.83 -13.15 11.01
CA VAL A 113 2.92 -14.08 10.73
C VAL A 113 3.68 -14.45 12.00
N GLU A 114 4.02 -13.47 12.85
CA GLU A 114 4.67 -13.71 14.15
C GLU A 114 3.85 -14.71 14.97
N LYS A 115 2.55 -14.46 15.08
CA LYS A 115 1.64 -15.34 15.82
C LYS A 115 1.61 -16.75 15.22
N ILE A 116 1.44 -16.87 13.91
CA ILE A 116 1.41 -18.17 13.22
C ILE A 116 2.72 -18.94 13.44
N ALA A 117 3.86 -18.27 13.34
CA ALA A 117 5.16 -18.88 13.54
C ALA A 117 5.34 -19.40 14.98
N LEU A 118 4.93 -18.63 15.99
CA LEU A 118 5.05 -19.02 17.40
C LEU A 118 4.01 -20.07 17.83
N GLU A 119 2.90 -20.19 17.11
CA GLU A 119 1.88 -21.24 17.34
C GLU A 119 2.17 -22.53 16.55
N ASP A 120 3.09 -22.51 15.58
CA ASP A 120 3.39 -23.68 14.75
C ASP A 120 4.03 -24.82 15.58
N PRO A 121 3.47 -26.05 15.52
CA PRO A 121 3.97 -27.17 16.32
C PRO A 121 5.43 -27.54 16.05
N LYS A 122 5.94 -27.31 14.83
CA LYS A 122 7.33 -27.60 14.47
C LYS A 122 8.26 -26.53 15.07
N VAL A 123 7.88 -25.26 15.00
CA VAL A 123 8.63 -24.17 15.63
C VAL A 123 8.68 -24.37 17.15
N LEU A 124 7.55 -24.69 17.79
CA LEU A 124 7.48 -25.02 19.21
C LEU A 124 8.36 -26.22 19.59
N ALA A 125 8.44 -27.23 18.72
CA ALA A 125 9.32 -28.39 18.94
C ALA A 125 10.81 -28.00 18.90
N GLU A 126 11.21 -27.08 18.02
CA GLU A 126 12.58 -26.53 17.98
C GLU A 126 12.86 -25.65 19.19
N ILE A 127 11.93 -24.78 19.59
CA ILE A 127 12.06 -23.95 20.80
C ILE A 127 12.27 -24.82 22.03
N LYS A 128 11.56 -25.95 22.14
CA LYS A 128 11.70 -26.89 23.27
C LYS A 128 13.12 -27.45 23.40
N LYS A 129 13.86 -27.60 22.29
CA LYS A 129 15.26 -28.09 22.31
C LYS A 129 16.24 -27.08 22.90
N LEU A 130 15.86 -25.81 22.97
CA LEU A 130 16.72 -24.73 23.47
C LEU A 130 16.78 -24.64 24.99
N GLU A 131 15.93 -25.39 25.72
CA GLU A 131 15.90 -25.45 27.20
C GLU A 131 15.95 -24.06 27.86
N LEU A 132 15.12 -23.13 27.36
CA LEU A 132 15.11 -21.74 27.80
C LEU A 132 14.77 -21.62 29.31
N PRO A 133 15.39 -20.67 30.04
CA PRO A 133 15.17 -20.51 31.47
C PRO A 133 13.73 -20.03 31.78
N GLU A 134 13.28 -20.31 33.00
CA GLU A 134 11.97 -19.86 33.48
C GLU A 134 11.85 -18.33 33.39
N GLY A 135 10.75 -17.84 32.79
CA GLY A 135 10.52 -16.42 32.55
C GLY A 135 11.05 -15.88 31.21
N ALA A 136 11.72 -16.70 30.39
CA ALA A 136 12.09 -16.31 29.03
C ALA A 136 10.86 -16.20 28.12
N VAL A 137 10.86 -15.18 27.25
CA VAL A 137 9.83 -14.96 26.23
C VAL A 137 10.48 -15.06 24.87
N VAL A 138 9.90 -15.87 23.97
CA VAL A 138 10.34 -15.97 22.59
C VAL A 138 9.58 -14.94 21.77
N CYS A 139 10.34 -14.12 21.04
CA CYS A 139 9.82 -13.15 20.08
C CYS A 139 10.28 -13.57 18.69
N ALA A 140 9.40 -13.47 17.71
CA ALA A 140 9.73 -13.73 16.31
C ALA A 140 9.50 -12.45 15.53
N ASP A 141 10.56 -11.95 14.88
CA ASP A 141 10.46 -10.79 14.00
C ASP A 141 10.26 -11.30 12.56
N PRO A 142 9.07 -11.10 11.96
CA PRO A 142 8.84 -11.44 10.55
C PRO A 142 9.62 -10.48 9.66
N TRP A 143 10.36 -11.03 8.71
CA TRP A 143 11.11 -10.25 7.72
C TRP A 143 10.56 -10.52 6.33
N ILE A 144 10.52 -9.46 5.51
CA ILE A 144 10.30 -9.63 4.08
C ILE A 144 11.37 -10.57 3.51
N TYR A 145 10.95 -11.52 2.68
CA TYR A 145 11.86 -12.50 2.10
C TYR A 145 12.98 -11.85 1.25
N GLY A 146 12.68 -10.72 0.61
CA GLY A 146 13.58 -10.08 -0.34
C GLY A 146 13.70 -10.89 -1.63
N THR A 147 14.86 -10.83 -2.30
CA THR A 147 15.14 -11.63 -3.50
C THR A 147 16.53 -12.27 -3.40
N CYS A 148 16.64 -13.54 -3.79
CA CYS A 148 17.92 -14.25 -3.89
C CYS A 148 18.00 -14.97 -5.23
N PHE A 149 18.96 -14.58 -6.07
CA PHE A 149 19.31 -15.34 -7.29
C PHE A 149 19.79 -16.74 -6.84
N ASP A 150 19.23 -17.79 -7.44
CA ASP A 150 19.49 -19.23 -7.18
C ASP A 150 18.69 -19.95 -6.08
N SER A 151 17.66 -19.36 -5.46
CA SER A 151 16.79 -20.14 -4.59
C SER A 151 15.73 -20.94 -5.41
N PRO A 152 15.52 -22.25 -5.14
CA PRO A 152 14.41 -23.01 -5.72
C PRO A 152 13.02 -22.52 -5.25
N TRP A 153 13.01 -21.52 -4.36
CA TRP A 153 11.85 -20.85 -3.80
C TRP A 153 11.62 -19.46 -4.44
N SER A 154 12.19 -19.21 -5.62
CA SER A 154 11.78 -18.14 -6.53
C SER A 154 10.38 -18.45 -7.06
N SER A 155 9.39 -18.51 -6.18
CA SER A 155 7.98 -18.73 -6.52
C SER A 155 7.27 -17.39 -6.69
N ASP A 156 6.21 -17.40 -7.50
CA ASP A 156 5.25 -16.30 -7.63
C ASP A 156 4.44 -16.05 -6.32
N GLU A 157 4.69 -16.83 -5.27
CA GLU A 157 3.93 -16.78 -4.02
C GLU A 157 4.52 -15.75 -3.05
N ARG A 158 3.62 -15.02 -2.40
CA ARG A 158 3.97 -14.14 -1.29
C ARG A 158 4.22 -14.99 -0.05
N LEU A 159 5.39 -14.82 0.57
CA LEU A 159 5.87 -15.65 1.68
C LEU A 159 5.65 -15.03 3.08
N ASP A 160 5.19 -13.78 3.11
CA ASP A 160 4.74 -13.03 4.28
C ASP A 160 3.21 -12.94 4.36
#